data_AF-A0A6B2G1C6-F1
#
_entry.id   AF-A0A6B2G1C6-F1
#
_cell.length_a   1.000
_cell.length_b   1.000
_cell.length_c   1.000
_cell.angle_alpha   90.00
_cell.angle_beta   90.00
_cell.angle_gamma   90.00
#
_symmetry.space_group_name_H-M   'P 1'
#
loop_
_entity.id
_entity.type
_entity.pdbx_description
1 polymer ?
#
loop_
_entity_poly.entity_id
_entity_poly.type
_entity_poly.pdbx_seq_one_letter_code
_entity_poly.pdbx_strand_id
1 'polypeptide(L)'
;ALIDFTQSPEDGSPKDCSCISVSEFMNMFNLENVNIFQLDKYSKENRFSQKLYKCFYKINKFSEDLSCLSVFFNFLSCLKYSTIHDRVISSITSKNVRFAKFLCLDVASRIKEIASPCRSLSIVGGTLEPICDFVQIFTSSGFLLNNLECFSYDHIVPDKNVLSLIVESSPTNAKIKWCFENIDDDIVVLLLTRIIIDYRPMQVVI
;
A
#
# COMPACT_ATOMS: atom_id res chain seq x y z
N ALA A 1 5.82 1.01 -0.33
CA ALA A 1 6.64 0.48 0.77
C ALA A 1 7.03 1.63 1.69
N LEU A 2 6.75 1.51 2.99
CA LEU A 2 7.09 2.49 4.01
C LEU A 2 8.47 2.11 4.55
N ILE A 3 9.48 2.96 4.42
CA ILE A 3 10.73 2.78 5.18
C ILE A 3 10.72 3.77 6.33
N ASP A 4 10.38 3.28 7.52
CA ASP A 4 10.72 3.96 8.77
C ASP A 4 12.16 3.62 9.12
N PHE A 5 13.03 4.63 9.17
CA PHE A 5 14.43 4.46 9.63
C PHE A 5 14.58 4.76 11.13
N THR A 6 13.49 4.81 11.89
CA THR A 6 13.52 5.02 13.34
C THR A 6 12.45 4.19 14.03
N GLN A 7 12.83 3.53 15.12
CA GLN A 7 11.89 3.08 16.15
C GLN A 7 11.00 4.28 16.54
N SER A 8 9.69 4.05 16.54
CA SER A 8 8.60 4.83 17.15
C SER A 8 8.83 6.34 17.39
N PRO A 9 8.11 7.26 16.73
CA PRO A 9 7.90 8.58 17.31
C PRO A 9 6.74 8.47 18.31
N GLU A 10 7.09 8.43 19.61
CA GLU A 10 6.17 8.86 20.65
C GLU A 10 5.74 10.31 20.39
N ASP A 11 4.43 10.56 20.54
CA ASP A 11 3.75 11.85 20.63
C ASP A 11 4.55 13.11 20.25
N GLY A 12 4.39 13.54 19.01
CA GLY A 12 4.87 14.85 18.56
C GLY A 12 4.38 15.16 17.15
N SER A 13 3.60 16.22 17.00
CA SER A 13 3.16 16.78 15.71
C SER A 13 4.27 16.73 14.64
N PRO A 14 4.02 16.27 13.40
CA PRO A 14 5.07 16.14 12.39
C PRO A 14 5.44 17.52 11.85
N LYS A 15 6.36 18.22 12.52
CA LYS A 15 6.72 19.60 12.16
C LYS A 15 7.62 19.74 10.94
N ASP A 16 8.21 18.66 10.39
CA ASP A 16 9.07 18.74 9.20
C ASP A 16 8.84 17.52 8.27
N CYS A 17 7.68 17.46 7.61
CA CYS A 17 7.44 16.54 6.49
C CYS A 17 7.34 17.32 5.19
N SER A 18 8.21 17.04 4.23
CA SER A 18 8.17 17.62 2.89
C SER A 18 7.70 16.57 1.88
N CYS A 19 6.84 17.00 0.96
CA CYS A 19 6.47 16.23 -0.22
C CYS A 19 7.22 16.83 -1.40
N ILE A 20 8.19 16.10 -1.94
CA ILE A 20 9.07 16.56 -3.01
C ILE A 20 8.98 15.65 -4.24
N SER A 21 9.44 16.17 -5.38
CA SER A 21 9.57 15.34 -6.57
C SER A 21 10.66 14.28 -6.40
N VAL A 22 10.56 13.18 -7.16
CA VAL A 22 11.60 12.14 -7.12
C VAL A 22 12.96 12.69 -7.55
N SER A 23 13.00 13.55 -8.58
CA SER A 23 14.22 14.20 -9.04
C SER A 23 14.85 15.09 -7.96
N GLU A 24 14.05 15.87 -7.24
CA GLU A 24 14.54 16.70 -6.14
C GLU A 24 15.09 15.85 -4.98
N PHE A 25 14.41 14.76 -4.64
CA PHE A 25 14.89 13.79 -3.65
C PHE A 25 16.24 13.19 -4.06
N MET A 26 16.39 12.79 -5.33
CA MET A 26 17.63 12.26 -5.88
C MET A 26 18.79 13.25 -5.78
N ASN A 27 18.53 14.53 -6.04
CA ASN A 27 19.53 15.60 -5.99
C ASN A 27 19.98 15.89 -4.56
N MET A 28 19.03 15.95 -3.64
CA MET A 28 19.29 16.25 -2.23
C MET A 28 20.19 15.20 -1.57
N PHE A 29 20.07 13.93 -1.94
CA PHE A 29 20.93 12.85 -1.44
C PHE A 29 22.10 12.51 -2.36
N ASN A 30 22.33 13.31 -3.41
CA ASN A 30 23.38 13.09 -4.39
C ASN A 30 23.35 11.68 -5.01
N LEU A 31 22.14 11.11 -5.16
CA LEU A 31 21.92 9.76 -5.68
C LEU A 31 22.05 9.70 -7.20
N GLU A 32 22.11 10.84 -7.89
CA GLU A 32 22.43 10.91 -9.33
C GLU A 32 23.80 10.29 -9.66
N ASN A 33 24.74 10.35 -8.70
CA ASN A 33 26.07 9.74 -8.83
C ASN A 33 26.08 8.23 -8.59
N VAL A 34 24.95 7.65 -8.16
CA VAL A 34 24.82 6.22 -7.90
C VAL A 34 24.02 5.59 -9.02
N ASN A 35 24.59 4.57 -9.67
CA ASN A 35 23.86 3.81 -10.67
C ASN A 35 22.82 2.88 -10.00
N ILE A 36 21.64 3.43 -9.68
CA ILE A 36 20.54 2.68 -9.05
C ILE A 36 20.11 1.50 -9.91
N PHE A 37 20.21 1.59 -11.24
CA PHE A 37 19.87 0.48 -12.15
C PHE A 37 20.77 -0.73 -11.94
N GLN A 38 22.08 -0.52 -11.89
CA GLN A 38 23.05 -1.57 -11.63
C GLN A 38 22.95 -2.09 -10.20
N LEU A 39 22.72 -1.20 -9.22
CA LEU A 39 22.57 -1.58 -7.82
C LEU A 39 21.35 -2.47 -7.60
N ASP A 40 20.20 -2.11 -8.18
CA ASP A 40 18.96 -2.90 -8.13
C ASP A 40 19.15 -4.27 -8.79
N LYS A 41 19.76 -4.30 -9.98
CA LYS A 41 20.06 -5.53 -10.71
C LYS A 41 20.99 -6.44 -9.91
N TYR A 42 22.11 -5.89 -9.44
CA TYR A 42 23.10 -6.61 -8.64
C TYR A 42 22.47 -7.17 -7.35
N SER A 43 21.65 -6.37 -6.66
CA SER A 43 21.00 -6.79 -5.42
C SER A 43 20.10 -8.00 -5.63
N LYS A 44 19.29 -7.99 -6.70
CA LYS A 44 18.39 -9.09 -7.07
C LYS A 44 19.14 -10.34 -7.50
N GLU A 45 20.08 -10.22 -8.44
CA GLU A 45 20.84 -11.36 -8.99
C GLU A 45 21.68 -12.05 -7.91
N ASN A 46 22.37 -11.28 -7.08
CA ASN A 46 23.24 -11.82 -6.05
C ASN A 46 22.53 -12.16 -4.75
N ARG A 47 21.21 -11.93 -4.66
CA ARG A 47 20.44 -11.97 -3.41
C ARG A 47 21.19 -11.24 -2.29
N PHE A 48 21.69 -10.06 -2.61
CA PHE A 48 22.66 -9.33 -1.78
C PHE A 48 22.13 -9.09 -0.37
N SER A 49 20.84 -8.75 -0.23
CA SER A 49 20.17 -8.61 1.06
C SER A 49 20.25 -9.88 1.91
N GLN A 50 20.12 -11.07 1.30
CA GLN A 50 20.22 -12.36 1.99
C GLN A 50 21.67 -12.71 2.36
N LYS A 51 22.63 -12.34 1.52
CA LYS A 51 24.06 -12.52 1.82
C LYS A 51 24.48 -11.63 2.97
N LEU A 52 24.09 -10.35 2.95
CA LEU A 52 24.28 -9.43 4.07
C LEU A 52 23.61 -9.96 5.34
N TYR A 53 22.36 -10.44 5.24
CA TYR A 53 21.66 -11.06 6.36
C TYR A 53 22.47 -12.19 7.00
N LYS A 54 23.00 -13.12 6.18
CA LYS A 54 23.84 -14.22 6.67
C LYS A 54 25.11 -13.73 7.36
N CYS A 55 25.76 -12.68 6.83
CA CYS A 55 26.94 -12.09 7.44
C CYS A 55 26.63 -11.39 8.77
N PHE A 56 25.57 -10.58 8.81
CA PHE A 56 25.15 -9.87 10.03
C PHE A 56 24.75 -10.83 11.14
N TYR A 57 23.97 -11.86 10.84
CA TYR A 57 23.59 -12.90 11.81
C TYR A 57 24.82 -13.64 12.37
N LYS A 58 25.87 -13.81 11.57
CA LYS A 58 27.11 -14.48 12.00
C LYS A 58 27.97 -13.60 12.91
N ILE A 59 27.96 -12.28 12.72
CA ILE A 59 28.82 -11.33 13.43
C ILE A 59 28.15 -10.82 14.71
N ASN A 60 26.87 -10.45 14.60
CA ASN A 60 26.08 -9.91 15.70
C ASN A 60 24.92 -10.86 15.93
N LYS A 61 24.82 -11.46 17.13
CA LYS A 61 23.64 -12.20 17.62
C LYS A 61 22.42 -11.27 17.81
N PHE A 62 22.19 -10.34 16.89
CA PHE A 62 21.12 -9.37 16.92
C PHE A 62 19.85 -9.99 16.33
N SER A 63 18.76 -9.87 17.08
CA SER A 63 17.43 -10.39 16.79
C SER A 63 16.45 -9.25 16.47
N GLU A 64 16.86 -8.24 15.70
CA GLU A 64 15.97 -7.15 15.29
C GLU A 64 15.96 -6.96 13.77
N ASP A 65 14.78 -6.56 13.29
CA ASP A 65 14.22 -6.76 11.96
C ASP A 65 15.09 -6.29 10.79
N LEU A 66 15.77 -7.24 10.15
CA LEU A 66 16.44 -7.05 8.85
C LEU A 66 15.46 -6.90 7.66
N SER A 67 14.15 -6.84 7.92
CA SER A 67 13.14 -6.43 6.94
C SER A 67 13.53 -5.10 6.30
N CYS A 68 14.16 -4.19 7.05
CA CYS A 68 14.62 -2.87 6.62
C CYS A 68 15.49 -2.90 5.36
N LEU A 69 16.37 -3.89 5.18
CA LEU A 69 17.18 -4.00 3.95
C LEU A 69 16.32 -4.32 2.73
N SER A 70 15.34 -5.21 2.88
CA SER A 70 14.41 -5.54 1.80
C SER A 70 13.53 -4.34 1.44
N VAL A 71 13.09 -3.58 2.45
CA VAL A 71 12.32 -2.36 2.22
C VAL A 71 13.17 -1.29 1.53
N PHE A 72 14.44 -1.13 1.92
CA PHE A 72 15.39 -0.23 1.28
C PHE A 72 15.59 -0.55 -0.21
N PHE A 73 15.89 -1.80 -0.55
CA PHE A 73 16.04 -2.20 -1.95
C PHE A 73 14.74 -2.07 -2.75
N ASN A 74 13.58 -2.31 -2.12
CA ASN A 74 12.29 -2.08 -2.75
C ASN A 74 12.06 -0.59 -3.05
N PHE A 75 12.43 0.30 -2.14
CA PHE A 75 12.37 1.73 -2.37
C PHE A 75 13.31 2.19 -3.48
N LEU A 76 14.55 1.67 -3.53
CA LEU A 76 15.46 1.92 -4.67
C LEU A 76 14.86 1.43 -6.00
N SER A 77 14.21 0.26 -5.98
CA SER A 77 13.42 -0.23 -7.13
C SER A 77 12.32 0.76 -7.51
N CYS A 78 11.60 1.37 -6.56
CA CYS A 78 10.59 2.39 -6.85
C CYS A 78 11.19 3.66 -7.47
N LEU A 79 12.31 4.17 -6.95
CA LEU A 79 13.00 5.34 -7.51
C LEU A 79 13.47 5.09 -8.95
N LYS A 80 13.95 3.88 -9.25
CA LYS A 80 14.41 3.50 -10.59
C LYS A 80 13.32 3.62 -11.66
N TYR A 81 12.10 3.20 -11.33
CA TYR A 81 10.96 3.22 -12.26
C TYR A 81 10.03 4.42 -12.02
N SER A 82 10.52 5.50 -11.43
CA SER A 82 9.68 6.65 -11.14
C SER A 82 9.30 7.45 -12.38
N THR A 83 8.11 8.03 -12.35
CA THR A 83 7.62 9.01 -13.32
C THR A 83 7.76 10.44 -12.78
N ILE A 84 7.56 11.43 -13.65
CA ILE A 84 7.59 12.86 -13.29
C ILE A 84 6.50 13.22 -12.26
N HIS A 85 5.39 12.48 -12.27
CA HIS A 85 4.26 12.69 -11.38
C HIS A 85 4.47 12.05 -10.01
N ASP A 86 5.35 11.08 -9.87
CA ASP A 86 5.61 10.43 -8.60
C ASP A 86 6.25 11.41 -7.59
N ARG A 87 6.05 11.10 -6.31
CA ARG A 87 6.49 11.96 -5.20
C ARG A 87 7.17 11.13 -4.12
N VAL A 88 8.04 11.79 -3.37
CA VAL A 88 8.62 11.24 -2.14
C VAL A 88 8.21 12.11 -0.98
N ILE A 89 7.56 11.51 0.01
CA ILE A 89 7.36 12.16 1.31
C ILE A 89 8.56 11.76 2.18
N SER A 90 9.25 12.75 2.70
CA SER A 90 10.39 12.55 3.58
C SER A 90 10.28 13.44 4.81
N SER A 91 10.62 12.89 5.98
CA SER A 91 10.93 13.71 7.14
C SER A 91 12.43 13.81 7.30
N ILE A 92 12.93 15.02 7.15
CA ILE A 92 14.35 15.35 7.18
C ILE A 92 14.56 16.32 8.32
N THR A 93 15.39 15.94 9.27
CA THR A 93 15.88 16.86 10.29
C THR A 93 17.34 17.08 10.02
N SER A 94 17.72 18.32 9.72
CA SER A 94 19.06 18.93 9.53
C SER A 94 20.23 18.10 8.94
N LYS A 95 20.42 16.81 9.25
CA LYS A 95 21.37 15.87 8.63
C LYS A 95 20.93 14.40 8.53
N ASN A 96 19.75 14.00 9.03
CA ASN A 96 19.28 12.61 9.00
C ASN A 96 17.88 12.50 8.37
N VAL A 97 17.72 11.51 7.49
CA VAL A 97 16.41 11.04 7.04
C VAL A 97 15.82 10.15 8.11
N ARG A 98 14.69 10.55 8.69
CA ARG A 98 13.96 9.70 9.64
C ARG A 98 13.08 8.68 8.92
N PHE A 99 12.46 9.09 7.82
CA PHE A 99 11.75 8.17 6.94
C PHE A 99 11.64 8.73 5.52
N ALA A 100 11.43 7.82 4.56
CA ALA A 100 11.11 8.16 3.17
C ALA A 100 10.01 7.23 2.64
N LYS A 101 8.98 7.81 2.03
CA LYS A 101 7.84 7.10 1.46
C LYS A 101 7.66 7.50 0.00
N PHE A 102 7.75 6.52 -0.89
CA PHE A 102 7.47 6.70 -2.30
C PHE A 102 5.96 6.67 -2.56
N LEU A 103 5.47 7.64 -3.32
CA LEU A 103 4.10 7.73 -3.79
C LEU A 103 4.09 7.54 -5.30
N CYS A 104 3.51 6.41 -5.75
CA CYS A 104 3.19 6.17 -7.15
C CYS A 104 1.90 6.93 -7.47
N LEU A 105 2.02 8.05 -8.17
CA LEU A 105 0.85 8.87 -8.56
C LEU A 105 0.42 8.62 -10.00
N ASP A 106 1.30 8.06 -10.83
CA ASP A 106 0.98 7.69 -12.21
C ASP A 106 0.92 6.16 -12.37
N VAL A 107 -0.27 5.61 -12.08
CA VAL A 107 -0.57 4.19 -12.27
C VAL A 107 -0.81 3.89 -13.76
N ALA A 108 -1.37 4.83 -14.50
CA ALA A 108 -1.78 4.65 -15.89
C ALA A 108 -0.58 4.38 -16.81
N SER A 109 0.51 5.16 -16.68
CA SER A 109 1.73 4.95 -17.47
C SER A 109 2.38 3.60 -17.18
N ARG A 110 2.36 3.16 -15.91
CA ARG A 110 2.88 1.84 -15.51
C ARG A 110 2.09 0.69 -16.09
N ILE A 111 0.75 0.78 -16.06
CA ILE A 111 -0.10 -0.22 -16.68
C ILE A 111 0.11 -0.26 -18.19
N LYS A 112 0.29 0.90 -18.83
CA LYS A 112 0.63 0.97 -20.25
C LYS A 112 1.93 0.23 -20.55
N GLU A 113 2.98 0.44 -19.76
CA GLU A 113 4.27 -0.24 -19.93
C GLU A 113 4.14 -1.77 -19.83
N ILE A 114 3.34 -2.26 -18.89
CA ILE A 114 3.12 -3.69 -18.66
C ILE A 114 2.23 -4.30 -19.76
N ALA A 115 1.14 -3.62 -20.12
CA ALA A 115 0.11 -4.16 -20.99
C ALA A 115 0.42 -3.99 -22.49
N SER A 116 1.19 -2.97 -22.90
CA SER A 116 1.56 -2.75 -24.31
C SER A 116 2.30 -3.93 -24.97
N PRO A 117 3.27 -4.62 -24.33
CA PRO A 117 3.92 -5.77 -24.93
C PRO A 117 3.07 -7.05 -24.87
N CYS A 118 1.98 -7.07 -24.10
CA CYS A 118 1.12 -8.24 -23.99
C CYS A 118 0.18 -8.34 -25.18
N ARG A 119 -0.01 -9.56 -25.71
CA ARG A 119 -1.06 -9.83 -26.71
C ARG A 119 -2.46 -9.64 -26.12
N SER A 120 -2.63 -9.99 -24.85
CA SER A 120 -3.87 -9.86 -24.09
C SER A 120 -3.52 -9.79 -22.60
N LEU A 121 -4.28 -9.00 -21.84
CA LEU A 121 -4.19 -8.93 -20.37
C LEU A 121 -5.55 -9.29 -19.78
N SER A 122 -5.58 -10.23 -18.84
CA SER A 122 -6.79 -10.64 -18.14
C SER A 122 -6.62 -10.43 -16.65
N ILE A 123 -7.53 -9.65 -16.05
CA ILE A 123 -7.61 -9.48 -14.60
C ILE A 123 -8.76 -10.34 -14.10
N VAL A 124 -8.48 -11.21 -13.12
CA VAL A 124 -9.46 -12.12 -12.53
C VAL A 124 -9.41 -11.95 -11.02
N GLY A 125 -10.57 -11.81 -10.39
CA GLY A 125 -10.69 -11.67 -8.95
C GLY A 125 -12.14 -11.90 -8.52
N GLY A 126 -12.34 -12.33 -7.28
CA GLY A 126 -13.67 -12.57 -6.73
C GLY A 126 -14.43 -11.30 -6.36
N THR A 127 -13.73 -10.18 -6.15
CA THR A 127 -14.28 -8.91 -5.65
C THR A 127 -13.70 -7.72 -6.43
N LEU A 128 -13.85 -7.72 -7.77
CA LEU A 128 -13.36 -6.65 -8.65
C LEU A 128 -14.35 -5.48 -8.80
N GLU A 129 -15.43 -5.47 -8.03
CA GLU A 129 -16.42 -4.39 -8.08
C GLU A 129 -15.94 -3.17 -7.25
N PRO A 130 -16.05 -1.93 -7.77
CA PRO A 130 -16.66 -1.56 -9.04
C PRO A 130 -15.70 -1.65 -10.25
N ILE A 131 -16.19 -2.27 -11.34
CA ILE A 131 -15.41 -2.46 -12.58
C ILE A 131 -15.07 -1.12 -13.26
N CYS A 132 -15.85 -0.06 -13.02
CA CYS A 132 -15.63 1.25 -13.63
C CYS A 132 -14.25 1.84 -13.32
N ASP A 133 -13.70 1.56 -12.13
CA ASP A 133 -12.39 2.06 -11.71
C ASP A 133 -11.29 1.47 -12.60
N PHE A 134 -11.38 0.17 -12.90
CA PHE A 134 -10.46 -0.50 -13.83
C PHE A 134 -10.60 0.06 -15.24
N VAL A 135 -11.83 0.25 -15.73
CA VAL A 135 -12.09 0.83 -17.05
C VAL A 135 -11.48 2.23 -17.16
N GLN A 136 -11.63 3.07 -16.13
CA GLN A 136 -11.03 4.40 -16.08
C GLN A 136 -9.50 4.35 -16.11
N ILE A 137 -8.90 3.44 -15.35
CA ILE A 137 -7.45 3.26 -15.33
C ILE A 137 -6.94 2.84 -16.72
N PHE A 138 -7.55 1.85 -17.37
CA PHE A 138 -7.11 1.38 -18.69
C PHE A 138 -7.32 2.41 -19.80
N THR A 139 -8.44 3.14 -19.77
CA THR A 139 -8.67 4.23 -20.72
C THR A 139 -7.66 5.37 -20.51
N SER A 140 -7.31 5.69 -19.26
CA SER A 140 -6.25 6.66 -18.93
C SER A 140 -4.87 6.18 -19.39
N SER A 141 -4.62 4.87 -19.41
CA SER A 141 -3.41 4.26 -19.98
C SER A 141 -3.35 4.30 -21.52
N GLY A 142 -4.41 4.79 -22.18
CA GLY A 142 -4.50 4.90 -23.64
C GLY A 142 -5.03 3.65 -24.34
N PHE A 143 -5.65 2.72 -23.61
CA PHE A 143 -6.35 1.59 -24.21
C PHE A 143 -7.76 1.99 -24.62
N LEU A 144 -8.19 1.53 -25.80
CA LEU A 144 -9.53 1.80 -26.32
C LEU A 144 -10.57 0.96 -25.57
N LEU A 145 -11.71 1.58 -25.27
CA LEU A 145 -12.82 0.93 -24.57
C LEU A 145 -13.30 -0.35 -25.28
N ASN A 146 -13.27 -0.34 -26.62
CA ASN A 146 -13.68 -1.48 -27.45
C ASN A 146 -12.84 -2.74 -27.25
N ASN A 147 -11.64 -2.61 -26.65
CA ASN A 147 -10.75 -3.72 -26.36
C ASN A 147 -10.90 -4.24 -24.92
N LEU A 148 -11.81 -3.65 -24.13
CA LEU A 148 -12.06 -4.03 -22.74
C LEU A 148 -13.33 -4.89 -22.67
N GLU A 149 -13.15 -6.17 -22.37
CA GLU A 149 -14.24 -7.09 -22.10
C GLU A 149 -14.32 -7.39 -20.60
N CYS A 150 -15.52 -7.29 -20.04
CA CYS A 150 -15.78 -7.53 -18.62
C CYS A 150 -16.73 -8.72 -18.48
N PHE A 151 -16.33 -9.69 -17.69
CA PHE A 151 -17.12 -10.87 -17.37
C PHE A 151 -17.40 -10.90 -15.88
N SER A 152 -18.67 -11.07 -15.52
CA SER A 152 -19.08 -11.40 -14.16
C SER A 152 -19.70 -12.78 -14.17
N TYR A 153 -19.30 -13.60 -13.20
CA TYR A 153 -19.81 -14.95 -13.02
C TYR A 153 -20.51 -15.01 -11.67
N ASP A 154 -21.63 -15.72 -11.63
CA ASP A 154 -22.39 -15.86 -10.39
C ASP A 154 -21.57 -16.53 -9.27
N HIS A 155 -21.94 -16.18 -8.05
CA HIS A 155 -21.30 -16.69 -6.86
C HIS A 155 -21.50 -18.22 -6.75
N ILE A 156 -20.44 -18.98 -6.45
CA ILE A 156 -20.51 -20.46 -6.35
C ILE A 156 -21.42 -20.88 -5.19
N VAL A 157 -21.50 -20.05 -4.15
CA VAL A 157 -22.36 -20.28 -2.99
C VAL A 157 -23.78 -19.78 -3.30
N PRO A 158 -24.82 -20.64 -3.21
CA PRO A 158 -26.22 -20.22 -3.43
C PRO A 158 -26.68 -19.15 -2.43
N ASP A 159 -27.55 -18.24 -2.87
CA ASP A 159 -28.07 -17.13 -2.04
C ASP A 159 -28.67 -17.58 -0.71
N LYS A 160 -29.33 -18.75 -0.68
CA LYS A 160 -29.90 -19.32 0.56
C LYS A 160 -28.87 -19.62 1.65
N ASN A 161 -27.59 -19.69 1.31
CA ASN A 161 -26.50 -19.98 2.23
C ASN A 161 -25.77 -18.72 2.72
N VAL A 162 -26.10 -17.53 2.19
CA VAL A 162 -25.47 -16.26 2.55
C VAL A 162 -26.55 -15.22 2.84
N LEU A 163 -26.56 -14.71 4.07
CA LEU A 163 -27.45 -13.63 4.47
C LEU A 163 -26.62 -12.35 4.67
N SER A 164 -26.80 -11.38 3.78
CA SER A 164 -26.21 -10.05 3.93
C SER A 164 -27.19 -9.13 4.67
N LEU A 165 -26.78 -8.59 5.81
CA LEU A 165 -27.57 -7.65 6.61
C LEU A 165 -26.80 -6.34 6.75
N ILE A 166 -27.51 -5.23 6.54
CA ILE A 166 -27.00 -3.89 6.85
C ILE A 166 -27.58 -3.50 8.21
N VAL A 167 -26.71 -3.24 9.18
CA VAL A 167 -27.10 -2.82 10.54
C VAL A 167 -26.87 -1.32 10.68
N GLU A 168 -27.92 -0.53 10.46
CA GLU A 168 -27.85 0.95 10.51
C GLU A 168 -28.04 1.52 11.92
N SER A 169 -28.67 0.74 12.81
CA SER A 169 -29.10 1.19 14.13
C SER A 169 -28.80 0.16 15.20
N SER A 170 -28.56 0.65 16.41
CA SER A 170 -28.40 -0.20 17.59
C SER A 170 -29.74 -0.83 18.00
N PRO A 171 -29.71 -1.84 18.89
CA PRO A 171 -30.92 -2.38 19.54
C PRO A 171 -31.75 -1.33 20.28
N THR A 172 -31.15 -0.19 20.64
CA THR A 172 -31.83 0.96 21.26
C THR A 172 -32.32 1.98 20.23
N ASN A 173 -32.33 1.63 18.95
CA ASN A 173 -32.73 2.46 17.82
C ASN A 173 -31.87 3.73 17.61
N ALA A 174 -30.66 3.75 18.18
CA ALA A 174 -29.71 4.82 17.95
C ALA A 174 -28.99 4.59 16.61
N LYS A 175 -28.99 5.59 15.74
CA LYS A 175 -28.26 5.51 14.46
C LYS A 175 -26.77 5.36 14.71
N ILE A 176 -26.16 4.42 14.02
CA ILE A 176 -24.73 4.15 14.15
C ILE A 176 -24.04 4.73 12.92
N LYS A 177 -23.17 5.70 13.16
CA LYS A 177 -22.21 6.18 12.18
C LYS A 177 -20.84 6.08 12.83
N TRP A 178 -20.04 5.13 12.37
CA TRP A 178 -18.65 5.01 12.81
C TRP A 178 -17.75 5.51 11.69
N CYS A 179 -17.05 6.61 11.95
CA CYS A 179 -16.14 7.26 11.02
C CYS A 179 -14.92 7.77 11.79
N PHE A 180 -13.89 8.21 11.06
CA PHE A 180 -12.64 8.67 11.67
C PHE A 180 -12.84 9.79 12.71
N GLU A 181 -13.80 10.69 12.48
CA GLU A 181 -14.10 11.83 13.36
C GLU A 181 -14.61 11.42 14.75
N ASN A 182 -15.21 10.23 14.87
CA ASN A 182 -15.81 9.72 16.11
C ASN A 182 -15.34 8.30 16.43
N ILE A 183 -14.13 7.95 15.98
CA ILE A 183 -13.57 6.62 16.17
C ILE A 183 -13.36 6.29 17.65
N ASP A 184 -13.04 7.33 18.46
CA ASP A 184 -12.80 7.26 19.89
C ASP A 184 -14.02 7.71 20.74
N ASP A 185 -15.20 7.87 20.12
CA ASP A 185 -16.42 8.19 20.86
C ASP A 185 -16.91 6.96 21.62
N ASP A 186 -16.79 7.02 22.96
CA ASP A 186 -17.21 5.97 23.89
C ASP A 186 -18.65 5.49 23.63
N ILE A 187 -19.55 6.40 23.22
CA ILE A 187 -20.95 6.05 22.94
C ILE A 187 -21.04 5.17 21.70
N VAL A 188 -20.33 5.52 20.62
CA VAL A 188 -20.33 4.75 19.37
C VAL A 188 -19.71 3.36 19.60
N VAL A 189 -18.59 3.31 20.32
CA VAL A 189 -17.92 2.04 20.69
C VAL A 189 -18.85 1.16 21.53
N LEU A 190 -19.56 1.73 22.50
CA LEU A 190 -20.52 1.00 23.32
C LEU A 190 -21.69 0.45 22.50
N LEU A 191 -22.22 1.22 21.55
CA LEU A 191 -23.29 0.78 20.65
C LEU A 191 -22.84 -0.38 19.74
N LEU A 192 -21.64 -0.30 19.17
CA LEU A 192 -21.05 -1.38 18.34
C LEU A 192 -20.79 -2.64 19.16
N THR A 193 -20.25 -2.49 20.37
CA THR A 193 -19.98 -3.62 21.28
C THR A 193 -21.28 -4.34 21.64
N ARG A 194 -22.36 -3.60 21.85
CA ARG A 194 -23.68 -4.18 22.16
C ARG A 194 -24.23 -4.99 20.99
N ILE A 195 -24.06 -4.52 19.75
CA ILE A 195 -24.40 -5.28 18.53
C ILE A 195 -23.64 -6.61 18.51
N ILE A 196 -22.33 -6.58 18.70
CA ILE A 196 -21.50 -7.79 18.67
C ILE A 196 -21.96 -8.80 19.74
N ILE A 197 -22.29 -8.33 20.95
CA ILE A 197 -22.79 -9.18 22.03
C ILE A 197 -24.12 -9.83 21.64
N ASP A 198 -25.03 -9.09 21.02
CA ASP A 198 -26.34 -9.61 20.62
C ASP A 198 -26.23 -10.65 19.48
N TYR A 199 -25.24 -10.52 18.59
CA TYR A 199 -24.96 -11.48 17.51
C TYR A 199 -23.98 -12.62 17.88
N ARG A 200 -23.42 -12.61 19.10
CA ARG A 200 -22.45 -13.61 19.61
C ARG A 200 -22.85 -15.10 19.47
N PRO A 201 -24.13 -15.55 19.54
CA PRO A 201 -24.43 -16.97 19.38
C PRO A 201 -24.07 -17.54 18.00
N MET A 202 -23.83 -16.69 17.01
CA MET A 202 -23.21 -17.05 15.74
C MET A 202 -21.70 -16.87 15.90
N GLN A 203 -20.86 -17.87 15.61
CA GLN A 203 -19.41 -17.70 15.68
C GLN A 203 -18.98 -16.46 14.87
N VAL A 204 -18.61 -15.38 15.58
CA VAL A 204 -18.35 -14.07 14.96
C VAL A 204 -16.87 -13.98 14.61
N VAL A 205 -16.57 -13.63 13.36
CA VAL A 205 -15.27 -13.09 12.95
C VAL A 205 -15.45 -11.58 12.84
N ILE A 206 -14.68 -10.84 13.65
CA ILE A 206 -14.66 -9.37 13.67
C ILE A 206 -13.42 -8.91 12.91
#